data_AF-A0A1F3CSR7-F1
#
_entry.id   AF-A0A1F3CSR7-F1
#
_cell.length_a   1.000
_cell.length_b   1.000
_cell.length_c   1.000
_cell.angle_alpha   90.00
_cell.angle_beta   90.00
_cell.angle_gamma   90.00
#
_symmetry.space_group_name_H-M   'P 1'
#
loop_
_entity.id
_entity.type
_entity.pdbx_description
1 polymer ?
#
loop_
_entity_poly.entity_id
_entity_poly.type
_entity_poly.pdbx_seq_one_letter_code
_entity_poly.pdbx_strand_id
1 'polypeptide(L)'
;MYAGRYPAERYLYILHRISGLGLILYLPIHVWVTGRRVAGPEVWDQTMAVLKHPVLVVGEFLVLAAFIFHAFNGIRLVLAHLGYTIGRPGHPVYPYPVALHRQRPLTVVLMMLVAVFLAVGAWEFMIR
;
A
#
# COMPACT_ATOMS: atom_id res chain seq x y z
N MET A 1 11.38 28.44 -2.65
CA MET A 1 10.76 27.11 -2.49
C MET A 1 9.27 27.30 -2.33
N TYR A 2 8.45 26.88 -3.30
CA TYR A 2 6.99 27.05 -3.22
C TYR A 2 6.47 26.22 -2.03
N ALA A 3 6.07 26.87 -0.95
CA ALA A 3 5.44 26.25 0.22
C ALA A 3 3.99 25.86 -0.11
N GLY A 4 3.80 25.04 -1.14
CA GLY A 4 2.49 24.58 -1.56
C GLY A 4 1.88 23.69 -0.49
N ARG A 5 0.62 23.98 -0.13
CA ARG A 5 -0.22 23.19 0.77
C ARG A 5 -0.58 21.86 0.10
N TYR A 6 0.37 20.92 0.10
CA TYR A 6 0.19 19.55 -0.41
C TYR A 6 0.35 18.51 0.71
N PRO A 7 -0.46 18.60 1.80
CA PRO A 7 -0.31 17.70 2.93
C PRO A 7 -0.61 16.26 2.51
N ALA A 8 -1.68 16.03 1.75
CA ALA A 8 -2.09 14.69 1.33
C ALA A 8 -0.99 13.97 0.54
N GLU A 9 -0.41 14.63 -0.46
CA GLU A 9 0.61 14.02 -1.31
C GLU A 9 1.92 13.74 -0.56
N ARG A 10 2.25 14.56 0.47
CA ARG A 10 3.36 14.28 1.39
C ARG A 10 3.10 13.04 2.25
N TYR A 11 1.89 12.88 2.79
CA TYR A 11 1.54 11.68 3.55
C TYR A 11 1.57 10.43 2.67
N LEU A 12 1.03 10.50 1.44
CA LEU A 12 1.09 9.39 0.49
C LEU A 12 2.52 8.96 0.17
N TYR A 13 3.46 9.92 0.07
CA TYR A 13 4.88 9.63 -0.11
C TYR A 13 5.46 8.91 1.11
N ILE A 14 5.27 9.44 2.32
CA ILE A 14 5.81 8.86 3.56
C ILE A 14 5.26 7.45 3.76
N LEU A 15 3.94 7.30 3.69
CA LEU A 15 3.27 6.01 3.87
C LEU A 15 3.75 4.96 2.87
N HIS A 16 4.07 5.34 1.63
CA HIS A 16 4.52 4.38 0.61
C HIS A 16 5.88 3.78 0.96
N ARG A 17 6.78 4.59 1.52
CA ARG A 17 8.09 4.13 1.96
C ARG A 17 7.98 3.26 3.20
N ILE A 18 7.17 3.68 4.16
CA ILE A 18 6.92 2.91 5.39
C ILE A 18 6.28 1.57 5.04
N SER A 19 5.25 1.54 4.20
CA SER A 19 4.60 0.29 3.79
C SER A 19 5.56 -0.60 3.00
N GLY A 20 6.35 -0.04 2.08
CA GLY A 20 7.35 -0.81 1.34
C GLY A 20 8.41 -1.43 2.25
N LEU A 21 8.95 -0.67 3.20
CA LEU A 21 9.91 -1.18 4.18
C LEU A 21 9.28 -2.27 5.06
N GLY A 22 8.05 -2.06 5.53
CA GLY A 22 7.30 -3.06 6.30
C GLY A 22 7.12 -4.37 5.53
N LEU A 23 6.75 -4.29 4.24
CA LEU A 23 6.59 -5.47 3.38
C LEU A 23 7.92 -6.20 3.13
N ILE A 24 9.02 -5.46 2.94
CA ILE A 24 10.36 -6.05 2.80
C ILE A 24 10.74 -6.84 4.07
N LEU A 25 10.47 -6.27 5.26
CA LEU A 25 10.75 -6.95 6.53
C LEU A 25 9.83 -8.15 6.77
N TYR A 26 8.57 -8.06 6.33
CA TYR A 26 7.60 -9.14 6.45
C TYR A 26 7.90 -10.31 5.50
N LEU A 27 8.42 -10.05 4.29
CA LEU A 27 8.56 -11.08 3.25
C LEU A 27 9.37 -12.31 3.71
N PRO A 28 10.54 -12.19 4.37
CA PRO A 28 11.26 -13.35 4.91
C PRO A 28 10.45 -14.12 5.96
N ILE A 29 9.73 -13.43 6.84
CA ILE A 29 8.85 -14.03 7.85
C ILE A 29 7.74 -14.81 7.15
N HIS A 30 7.12 -14.23 6.13
CA HIS A 30 6.07 -14.86 5.34
C HIS A 30 6.54 -16.13 4.63
N VAL A 31 7.72 -16.08 3.99
CA VAL A 31 8.32 -17.24 3.33
C VAL A 31 8.64 -18.33 4.36
N TRP A 32 9.16 -17.96 5.54
CA TRP A 32 9.41 -18.91 6.62
C TRP A 32 8.12 -19.57 7.10
N VAL A 33 7.07 -18.80 7.42
CA VAL A 33 5.77 -19.32 7.88
C VAL A 33 5.14 -20.24 6.83
N THR A 34 5.07 -19.81 5.57
CA THR A 34 4.48 -20.62 4.50
C THR A 34 5.32 -21.86 4.18
N GLY A 35 6.64 -21.78 4.32
CA GLY A 35 7.56 -22.91 4.19
C GLY A 35 7.32 -24.02 5.22
N ARG A 36 6.74 -23.71 6.39
CA ARG A 36 6.36 -24.71 7.43
C ARG A 36 5.42 -25.78 6.87
N ARG A 37 4.66 -25.46 5.82
CA ARG A 37 3.74 -26.39 5.16
C ARG A 37 4.44 -27.64 4.60
N VAL A 38 5.71 -27.53 4.21
CA VAL A 38 6.50 -28.65 3.68
C VAL A 38 6.90 -29.65 4.78
N ALA A 39 6.91 -29.23 6.04
CA ALA A 39 7.28 -30.07 7.18
C ALA A 39 6.14 -30.98 7.69
N GLY A 40 5.00 -31.00 7.00
CA GLY A 40 3.87 -31.89 7.27
C GLY A 40 2.69 -31.21 7.98
N PRO A 41 1.51 -31.88 8.01
CA PRO A 41 0.26 -31.28 8.52
C PRO A 41 0.33 -30.89 10.00
N GLU A 42 0.89 -31.74 10.85
CA GLU A 42 1.07 -31.49 12.29
C GLU A 42 1.80 -30.17 12.56
N VAL A 43 2.89 -29.96 11.84
CA VAL A 43 3.75 -28.79 11.96
C VAL A 43 3.05 -27.52 11.45
N TRP A 44 2.27 -27.66 10.39
CA TRP A 44 1.43 -26.59 9.85
C TRP A 44 0.34 -26.19 10.85
N ASP A 45 -0.38 -27.15 11.42
CA ASP A 45 -1.47 -26.90 12.36
C ASP A 45 -0.97 -26.22 13.63
N GLN A 46 0.19 -26.63 14.16
CA GLN A 46 0.86 -25.95 15.27
C GLN A 46 1.25 -24.52 14.92
N THR A 47 1.76 -24.28 13.71
CA THR A 47 2.13 -22.93 13.25
C THR A 47 0.88 -22.04 13.13
N MET A 48 -0.21 -22.55 12.56
CA MET A 48 -1.48 -21.83 12.44
C MET A 48 -2.11 -21.56 13.81
N ALA A 49 -1.97 -22.46 14.78
CA ALA A 49 -2.44 -22.24 16.15
C ALA A 49 -1.78 -21.02 16.80
N VAL A 50 -0.48 -20.79 16.53
CA VAL A 50 0.23 -19.59 16.99
C VAL A 50 -0.30 -18.33 16.31
N LEU A 51 -0.45 -18.35 14.98
CA LEU A 51 -0.88 -17.16 14.22
C LEU A 51 -2.30 -16.70 14.54
N LYS A 52 -3.16 -17.61 15.03
CA LYS A 52 -4.49 -17.28 15.54
C LYS A 52 -4.49 -16.42 16.81
N HIS A 53 -3.34 -16.18 17.44
CA HIS A 53 -3.25 -15.26 18.57
C HIS A 53 -3.73 -13.85 18.16
N PRO A 54 -4.62 -13.18 18.91
CA PRO A 54 -5.27 -11.94 18.47
C PRO A 54 -4.32 -10.82 18.02
N VAL A 55 -3.17 -10.68 18.70
CA VAL A 55 -2.14 -9.69 18.34
C VAL A 55 -1.55 -9.97 16.96
N LEU A 56 -1.35 -11.25 16.61
CA LEU A 56 -0.80 -11.64 15.32
C LEU A 56 -1.83 -11.47 14.21
N VAL A 57 -3.11 -11.76 14.47
CA VAL A 57 -4.21 -11.48 13.54
C VAL A 57 -4.29 -9.99 13.19
N VAL A 58 -4.17 -9.10 14.20
CA VAL A 58 -4.07 -7.65 13.95
C VAL A 58 -2.83 -7.32 13.13
N GLY A 59 -1.69 -7.94 13.42
CA GLY A 59 -0.46 -7.81 12.64
C GLY A 59 -0.63 -8.21 11.17
N GLU A 60 -1.28 -9.34 10.90
CA GLU A 60 -1.60 -9.81 9.55
C GLU A 60 -2.50 -8.82 8.81
N PHE A 61 -3.51 -8.26 9.49
CA PHE A 61 -4.35 -7.21 8.91
C PHE A 61 -3.54 -5.93 8.59
N LEU A 62 -2.61 -5.53 9.45
CA LEU A 62 -1.73 -4.38 9.17
C LEU A 62 -0.83 -4.63 7.95
N VAL A 63 -0.33 -5.85 7.78
CA VAL A 63 0.43 -6.26 6.59
C VAL A 63 -0.44 -6.21 5.34
N LEU A 64 -1.66 -6.74 5.41
CA LEU A 64 -2.64 -6.65 4.32
C LEU A 64 -2.90 -5.18 3.94
N ALA A 65 -3.08 -4.31 4.94
CA ALA A 65 -3.33 -2.90 4.71
C ALA A 65 -2.12 -2.20 4.06
N ALA A 66 -0.91 -2.51 4.52
CA ALA A 66 0.33 -2.04 3.94
C ALA A 66 0.46 -2.50 2.48
N PHE A 67 0.16 -3.76 2.18
CA PHE A 67 0.19 -4.33 0.83
C PHE A 67 -0.77 -3.61 -0.13
N ILE A 68 -2.05 -3.51 0.24
CA ILE A 68 -3.09 -2.86 -0.58
C ILE A 68 -2.69 -1.41 -0.88
N PHE A 69 -2.34 -0.65 0.16
CA PHE A 69 -1.92 0.74 -0.02
C PHE A 69 -0.67 0.86 -0.89
N HIS A 70 0.36 0.04 -0.63
CA HIS A 70 1.62 0.07 -1.38
C HIS A 70 1.40 -0.24 -2.86
N ALA A 71 0.59 -1.25 -3.17
CA ALA A 71 0.29 -1.66 -4.54
C ALA A 71 -0.44 -0.54 -5.31
N PHE A 72 -1.57 -0.03 -4.78
CA PHE A 72 -2.35 0.99 -5.48
C PHE A 72 -1.60 2.32 -5.61
N ASN A 73 -0.91 2.77 -4.55
CA ASN A 73 -0.09 3.98 -4.64
C ASN A 73 1.15 3.77 -5.54
N GLY A 74 1.69 2.56 -5.60
CA GLY A 74 2.75 2.16 -6.54
C GLY A 74 2.29 2.26 -7.99
N ILE A 75 1.10 1.76 -8.31
CA ILE A 75 0.48 1.88 -9.65
C ILE A 75 0.37 3.37 -10.05
N ARG A 76 -0.09 4.23 -9.14
CA ARG A 76 -0.13 5.69 -9.37
C ARG A 76 1.24 6.23 -9.79
N LEU A 77 2.29 5.84 -9.07
CA LEU A 77 3.66 6.28 -9.31
C LEU A 77 4.22 5.74 -10.62
N VAL A 78 3.98 4.47 -10.94
CA VAL A 78 4.38 3.86 -12.22
C VAL A 78 3.73 4.60 -13.39
N LEU A 79 2.42 4.84 -13.34
CA LEU A 79 1.71 5.58 -14.39
C LEU A 79 2.23 7.01 -14.55
N ALA A 80 2.58 7.67 -13.45
CA ALA A 80 3.22 8.98 -13.49
C ALA A 80 4.62 8.91 -14.11
N HIS A 81 5.44 7.93 -13.72
CA HIS A 81 6.80 7.77 -14.22
C HIS A 81 6.83 7.50 -15.73
N LEU A 82 5.87 6.72 -16.23
CA LEU A 82 5.69 6.47 -17.67
C LEU A 82 5.05 7.64 -18.42
N GLY A 83 4.76 8.76 -17.75
CA GLY A 83 4.25 9.99 -18.36
C GLY A 83 2.75 10.00 -18.65
N TYR A 84 2.02 8.91 -18.39
CA TYR A 84 0.60 8.81 -18.71
C TYR A 84 -0.29 9.82 -17.97
N THR A 85 0.16 10.31 -16.81
CA THR A 85 -0.66 11.14 -15.92
C THR A 85 -0.12 12.57 -15.72
N ILE A 86 1.07 12.87 -16.26
CA ILE A 86 1.76 14.17 -16.06
C ILE A 86 1.30 15.23 -17.07
N GLY A 87 0.93 14.82 -18.29
CA GLY A 87 0.56 15.72 -19.37
C GLY A 87 1.74 16.04 -20.31
N ARG A 88 1.50 16.91 -21.29
CA ARG A 88 2.53 17.27 -22.28
C ARG A 88 3.55 18.26 -21.70
N PRO A 89 4.84 18.12 -22.02
CA PRO A 89 5.83 19.15 -21.72
C PRO A 89 5.43 20.49 -22.35
N GLY A 90 5.51 21.57 -21.59
CA GLY A 90 5.25 22.93 -22.05
C GLY A 90 6.32 23.88 -21.56
N HIS A 91 6.43 25.06 -22.17
CA HIS A 91 7.39 26.06 -21.74
C HIS A 91 7.10 26.52 -20.31
N PRO A 92 8.11 26.57 -19.42
CA PRO A 92 7.92 27.00 -18.05
C PRO A 92 7.84 28.54 -18.01
N VAL A 93 6.67 29.08 -18.34
CA VAL A 93 6.36 30.51 -18.23
C VAL A 93 5.68 30.75 -16.88
N TYR A 94 6.14 31.76 -16.14
CA TYR A 94 5.52 32.10 -14.87
C TYR A 94 4.09 32.65 -15.10
N PRO A 95 3.08 32.20 -14.33
CA PRO A 95 3.14 31.20 -13.26
C PRO A 95 3.27 29.76 -13.77
N TYR A 96 4.24 29.02 -13.24
CA TYR A 96 4.51 27.65 -13.68
C TYR A 96 3.30 26.73 -13.44
N PRO A 97 2.82 25.98 -14.46
CA PRO A 97 1.76 25.00 -14.25
C PRO A 97 2.28 23.83 -13.41
N VAL A 98 1.47 23.37 -12.45
CA VAL A 98 1.81 22.20 -11.62
C VAL A 98 1.10 20.95 -12.13
N ALA A 99 1.88 19.95 -12.54
CA ALA A 99 1.36 18.66 -13.02
C ALA A 99 0.56 17.89 -11.95
N LEU A 100 0.73 18.25 -10.67
CA LEU A 100 0.07 17.59 -9.55
C LEU A 100 -1.45 17.63 -9.64
N HIS A 101 -2.04 18.76 -10.05
CA HIS A 101 -3.49 18.89 -10.17
C HIS A 101 -4.08 17.91 -11.19
N ARG A 102 -3.32 17.59 -12.24
CA ARG A 102 -3.73 16.63 -13.27
C ARG A 102 -3.76 15.18 -12.73
N GLN A 103 -2.90 14.87 -11.77
CA GLN A 103 -2.82 13.54 -11.15
C GLN A 103 -3.87 13.32 -10.05
N ARG A 104 -4.45 14.40 -9.49
CA ARG A 104 -5.36 14.31 -8.33
C ARG A 104 -6.58 13.41 -8.54
N PRO A 105 -7.30 13.46 -9.68
CA PRO A 105 -8.45 12.58 -9.89
C PRO A 105 -8.05 11.10 -9.78
N LEU A 106 -6.93 10.71 -10.40
CA LEU A 106 -6.41 9.35 -10.31
C LEU A 106 -6.04 8.99 -8.87
N THR A 107 -5.36 9.89 -8.15
CA THR A 107 -5.04 9.69 -6.74
C THR A 107 -6.30 9.42 -5.92
N VAL A 108 -7.35 10.22 -6.09
CA VAL A 108 -8.61 10.05 -5.36
C VAL A 108 -9.24 8.70 -5.70
N VAL A 109 -9.36 8.35 -6.98
CA VAL A 109 -9.91 7.05 -7.41
C VAL A 109 -9.14 5.88 -6.78
N LEU A 110 -7.81 5.91 -6.83
CA LEU A 110 -6.98 4.84 -6.25
C LEU A 110 -7.11 4.78 -4.73
N MET A 111 -7.21 5.91 -4.03
CA MET A 111 -7.40 5.92 -2.58
C MET A 111 -8.82 5.46 -2.17
N MET A 112 -9.83 5.72 -3.00
CA MET A 112 -11.17 5.14 -2.83
C MET A 112 -11.13 3.62 -2.98
N LEU A 113 -10.39 3.10 -3.97
CA LEU A 113 -10.18 1.65 -4.11
C LEU A 113 -9.46 1.07 -2.90
N VAL A 114 -8.39 1.71 -2.41
CA VAL A 114 -7.74 1.31 -1.15
C VAL A 114 -8.75 1.23 -0.01
N ALA A 115 -9.57 2.26 0.19
CA ALA A 115 -10.58 2.26 1.25
C ALA A 115 -11.60 1.12 1.11
N VAL A 116 -12.06 0.84 -0.11
CA VAL A 116 -12.99 -0.28 -0.39
C VAL A 116 -12.34 -1.62 -0.07
N PHE A 117 -11.12 -1.87 -0.57
CA PHE A 117 -10.41 -3.13 -0.32
C PHE A 117 -10.07 -3.31 1.16
N LEU A 118 -9.73 -2.24 1.88
CA LEU A 118 -9.52 -2.28 3.33
C LEU A 118 -10.83 -2.57 4.09
N ALA A 119 -11.95 -1.98 3.68
CA ALA A 119 -13.24 -2.25 4.30
C ALA A 119 -13.68 -3.70 4.10
N VAL A 120 -13.54 -4.23 2.87
CA VAL A 120 -13.80 -5.65 2.57
C VAL A 120 -12.84 -6.55 3.35
N GLY A 121 -11.54 -6.23 3.35
CA GLY A 121 -10.55 -6.99 4.10
C GLY A 121 -10.83 -7.01 5.60
N ALA A 122 -11.22 -5.87 6.19
CA ALA A 122 -11.58 -5.78 7.59
C ALA A 122 -12.85 -6.57 7.92
N TRP A 123 -13.85 -6.53 7.04
CA TRP A 123 -15.07 -7.32 7.18
C TRP A 123 -14.76 -8.82 7.22
N GLU A 124 -13.95 -9.31 6.27
CA GLU A 124 -13.58 -10.73 6.20
C GLU A 124 -12.61 -11.15 7.33
N PHE A 125 -11.77 -10.25 7.86
CA PHE A 125 -10.81 -10.59 8.93
C PHE A 125 -11.39 -10.52 10.35
N MET A 126 -12.36 -9.64 10.59
CA MET A 126 -12.80 -9.27 11.95
C MET A 126 -14.20 -9.77 12.30
N ILE A 127 -15.05 -10.01 11.30
CA ILE A 127 -16.47 -10.33 11.51
C ILE A 127 -16.80 -11.75 11.05
N ARG A 128 -16.07 -12.26 10.07
CA ARG A 128 -16.20 -13.62 9.56
C ARG A 128 -15.07 -14.50 10.06
#